data_AF-A0A2S0HST5-F1
#
_entry.id   AF-A0A2S0HST5-F1
#
_cell.length_a   1.000
_cell.length_b   1.000
_cell.length_c   1.000
_cell.angle_alpha   90.00
_cell.angle_beta   90.00
_cell.angle_gamma   90.00
#
_symmetry.space_group_name_H-M   'P 1'
#
loop_
_entity.id
_entity.type
_entity.pdbx_description
1 polymer ?
#
loop_
_entity_poly.entity_id
_entity_poly.type
_entity_poly.pdbx_seq_one_letter_code
_entity_poly.pdbx_strand_id
1 'polypeptide(L)'
;MKPLYLLCLIAGLGTFVYFYFFNFDNMSETQLVNSVLYWYIPLAFGLYGLIALRITNRMPDLKKSVLIYIFSGKDPLLLILVILLGVSGLLGLLVLLVPLVIFKAYQPAYDLKVAVFGSGLLLLLLLFFFKVLWPSL
;
A
#
# COMPACT_ATOMS: atom_id res chain seq x y z
N MET A 1 16.13 4.50 0.23
CA MET A 1 14.66 4.55 0.21
C MET A 1 13.99 3.97 1.46
N LYS A 2 14.57 2.99 2.19
CA LYS A 2 13.95 2.44 3.42
C LYS A 2 13.42 3.48 4.43
N PRO A 3 14.18 4.55 4.79
CA PRO A 3 13.69 5.54 5.75
C PRO A 3 12.45 6.29 5.24
N LEU A 4 12.39 6.62 3.95
CA LEU A 4 11.24 7.26 3.32
C LEU A 4 9.98 6.40 3.49
N TYR A 5 10.06 5.11 3.16
CA TYR A 5 8.89 4.23 3.27
C TYR A 5 8.41 4.04 4.71
N LEU A 6 9.34 3.97 5.67
CA LEU A 6 8.99 3.92 7.09
C LEU A 6 8.36 5.22 7.57
N LEU A 7 8.89 6.38 7.15
CA LEU A 7 8.30 7.68 7.47
C LEU A 7 6.88 7.79 6.91
N CYS A 8 6.65 7.34 5.68
CA CYS A 8 5.30 7.32 5.08
C CYS A 8 4.35 6.41 5.86
N LEU A 9 4.80 5.22 6.28
CA LEU A 9 4.01 4.34 7.15
C LEU A 9 3.65 4.99 8.48
N ILE A 10 4.65 5.58 9.16
CA ILE A 10 4.45 6.24 10.45
C ILE A 10 3.51 7.44 10.30
N ALA A 11 3.69 8.25 9.26
CA ALA A 11 2.82 9.39 8.97
C ALA A 11 1.39 8.95 8.64
N GLY A 12 1.22 7.89 7.84
CA GLY A 12 -0.09 7.33 7.52
C GLY A 12 -0.79 6.79 8.76
N LEU A 13 -0.12 5.93 9.54
CA LEU A 13 -0.67 5.38 10.78
C LEU A 13 -0.95 6.46 11.83
N GLY A 14 -0.06 7.43 12.00
CA GLY A 14 -0.23 8.54 12.92
C GLY A 14 -1.43 9.40 12.56
N THR A 15 -1.60 9.72 11.27
CA THR A 15 -2.76 10.47 10.76
C THR A 15 -4.06 9.68 10.92
N PHE A 16 -4.04 8.37 10.66
CA PHE A 16 -5.18 7.48 10.90
C PHE A 16 -5.59 7.52 12.38
N VAL A 17 -4.64 7.28 13.28
CA VAL A 17 -4.89 7.29 14.74
C VAL A 17 -5.45 8.64 15.18
N TYR A 18 -4.87 9.75 14.69
CA TYR A 18 -5.35 11.08 15.00
C TYR A 18 -6.82 11.28 14.61
N PHE A 19 -7.20 10.97 13.37
CA PHE A 19 -8.57 11.21 12.91
C PHE A 19 -9.59 10.31 13.63
N TYR A 20 -9.30 9.02 13.82
CA TYR A 20 -10.30 8.09 14.37
C TYR A 20 -10.34 8.03 15.90
N PHE A 21 -9.26 8.40 16.61
CA PHE A 21 -9.22 8.34 18.07
C PHE A 21 -9.27 9.70 18.77
N PHE A 22 -8.86 10.78 18.10
CA PHE A 22 -8.75 12.09 18.73
C PHE A 22 -9.64 13.17 18.10
N ASN A 23 -9.98 13.03 16.81
CA ASN A 23 -10.74 14.06 16.09
C ASN A 23 -12.07 13.57 15.50
N PHE A 24 -12.48 12.32 15.80
CA PHE A 24 -13.63 11.69 15.18
C PHE A 24 -14.93 12.48 15.42
N ASP A 25 -15.19 12.86 16.67
CA ASP A 25 -16.41 13.58 17.06
C ASP A 25 -16.49 15.02 16.53
N ASN A 26 -15.38 15.57 16.05
CA ASN A 26 -15.28 16.93 15.52
C ASN A 26 -15.39 16.97 13.99
N MET A 27 -15.62 15.84 13.33
CA MET A 27 -15.63 15.73 11.88
C MET A 27 -17.02 15.35 11.37
N SER A 28 -17.49 16.02 10.33
CA SER A 28 -18.65 15.54 9.58
C SER A 28 -18.29 14.26 8.81
N GLU A 29 -19.31 13.49 8.39
CA GLU A 29 -19.11 12.29 7.58
C GLU A 29 -18.28 12.57 6.32
N THR A 30 -18.58 13.66 5.61
CA THR A 30 -17.83 14.09 4.42
C THR A 30 -16.37 14.44 4.76
N GLN A 31 -16.12 15.06 5.91
CA GLN A 31 -14.75 15.35 6.35
C GLN A 31 -14.00 14.04 6.67
N LEU A 32 -14.67 13.08 7.31
CA LEU A 32 -14.09 11.79 7.64
C LEU A 32 -13.76 10.98 6.37
N VAL A 33 -14.64 10.99 5.37
CA VAL A 33 -14.39 10.38 4.04
C VAL A 33 -13.19 11.02 3.37
N ASN A 34 -13.14 12.35 3.31
CA ASN A 34 -12.01 13.07 2.72
C ASN A 34 -10.71 12.85 3.50
N SER A 35 -10.79 12.57 4.81
CA SER A 35 -9.64 12.28 5.66
C SER A 35 -8.87 11.03 5.20
N VAL A 36 -9.57 10.08 4.53
CA VAL A 36 -9.00 8.82 4.05
C VAL A 36 -7.79 9.05 3.14
N LEU A 37 -7.84 10.05 2.27
CA LEU A 37 -6.74 10.36 1.37
C LEU A 37 -5.43 10.73 2.10
N TYR A 38 -5.54 11.35 3.28
CA TYR A 38 -4.39 11.85 4.03
C TYR A 38 -3.65 10.75 4.78
N TRP A 39 -4.33 9.71 5.26
CA TRP A 39 -3.67 8.62 5.96
C TRP A 39 -3.42 7.40 5.05
N TYR A 40 -4.33 7.13 4.11
CA TYR A 40 -4.30 5.90 3.33
C TYR A 40 -3.24 5.92 2.21
N ILE A 41 -3.07 7.06 1.53
CA ILE A 41 -2.05 7.21 0.49
C ILE A 41 -0.61 7.05 1.03
N PRO A 42 -0.18 7.76 2.09
CA PRO A 42 1.17 7.55 2.63
C PRO A 42 1.34 6.13 3.19
N LEU A 43 0.30 5.53 3.77
CA LEU A 43 0.34 4.15 4.26
C LEU A 43 0.54 3.15 3.11
N ALA A 44 -0.23 3.27 2.03
CA ALA A 44 -0.09 2.47 0.82
C ALA A 44 1.31 2.62 0.20
N PHE A 45 1.80 3.85 0.06
CA PHE A 45 3.13 4.14 -0.47
C PHE A 45 4.23 3.48 0.35
N GLY A 46 4.14 3.59 1.68
CA GLY A 46 5.06 2.96 2.61
C GLY A 46 5.06 1.43 2.52
N LEU A 47 3.88 0.81 2.49
CA LEU A 47 3.75 -0.65 2.37
C LEU A 47 4.31 -1.16 1.05
N TYR A 48 3.87 -0.61 -0.08
CA TYR A 48 4.36 -1.02 -1.41
C TYR A 48 5.87 -0.87 -1.53
N GLY A 49 6.42 0.26 -1.06
CA GLY A 49 7.85 0.52 -1.08
C GLY A 49 8.64 -0.46 -0.22
N LEU A 50 8.17 -0.80 0.98
CA LEU A 50 8.84 -1.77 1.85
C LEU A 50 8.77 -3.20 1.31
N ILE A 51 7.62 -3.61 0.77
CA ILE A 51 7.44 -4.92 0.14
C ILE A 51 8.42 -5.04 -1.03
N ALA A 52 8.41 -4.07 -1.95
CA ALA A 52 9.26 -4.07 -3.13
C ALA A 52 10.75 -3.99 -2.79
N LEU A 53 11.14 -3.13 -1.84
CA LEU A 53 12.51 -3.06 -1.36
C LEU A 53 12.96 -4.38 -0.72
N ARG A 54 12.09 -5.06 0.02
CA ARG A 54 12.40 -6.36 0.61
C ARG A 54 12.59 -7.43 -0.45
N ILE A 55 11.74 -7.45 -1.48
CA ILE A 55 11.88 -8.33 -2.64
C ILE A 55 13.24 -8.11 -3.30
N THR A 56 13.61 -6.87 -3.62
CA THR A 56 14.90 -6.56 -4.27
C THR A 56 16.10 -7.01 -3.44
N ASN A 57 16.02 -6.90 -2.12
CA ASN A 57 17.13 -7.22 -1.21
C ASN A 57 17.26 -8.71 -0.85
N ARG A 58 16.17 -9.48 -0.93
CA ARG A 58 16.11 -10.85 -0.38
C ARG A 58 15.85 -11.92 -1.42
N MET A 59 15.33 -11.55 -2.59
CA MET A 59 15.09 -12.51 -3.66
C MET A 59 16.42 -12.87 -4.34
N PRO A 60 16.87 -14.13 -4.25
CA PRO A 60 18.18 -14.53 -4.76
C PRO A 60 18.29 -14.50 -6.29
N ASP A 61 17.16 -14.59 -6.99
CA ASP A 61 17.07 -14.49 -8.45
C ASP A 61 15.92 -13.55 -8.82
N LEU A 62 16.25 -12.29 -9.11
CA LEU A 62 15.30 -11.24 -9.46
C LEU A 62 14.59 -11.45 -10.82
N LYS A 63 14.98 -12.48 -11.59
CA LYS A 63 14.29 -12.85 -12.84
C LYS A 63 13.13 -13.81 -12.61
N LYS A 64 13.05 -14.48 -11.44
CA LYS A 64 11.94 -15.36 -11.09
C LYS A 64 10.67 -14.60 -10.77
N SER A 65 9.54 -15.31 -10.73
CA SER A 65 8.24 -14.72 -10.38
C SER A 65 8.24 -14.21 -8.93
N VAL A 66 7.92 -12.93 -8.77
CA VAL A 66 7.74 -12.26 -7.47
C VAL A 66 6.65 -12.95 -6.64
N LEU A 67 5.55 -13.37 -7.28
CA LEU A 67 4.46 -14.08 -6.59
C LEU A 67 4.93 -15.41 -6.01
N ILE A 68 5.69 -16.19 -6.78
CA ILE A 68 6.25 -17.45 -6.30
C ILE A 68 7.15 -17.20 -5.09
N TYR A 69 7.95 -16.13 -5.11
CA TYR A 69 8.80 -15.78 -3.97
C TYR A 69 7.98 -15.39 -2.72
N ILE A 70 6.99 -14.51 -2.86
CA ILE A 70 6.08 -14.08 -1.76
C ILE A 70 5.44 -15.30 -1.08
N PHE A 71 4.90 -16.24 -1.87
CA PHE A 71 4.17 -17.40 -1.36
C PHE A 71 5.06 -18.63 -1.11
N SER A 72 6.38 -18.53 -1.31
CA SER A 72 7.31 -19.65 -1.08
C SER A 72 7.54 -19.99 0.40
N GLY A 73 7.09 -19.14 1.33
CA GLY A 73 7.35 -19.29 2.77
C GLY A 73 8.78 -18.95 3.20
N LYS A 74 9.66 -18.57 2.27
CA LYS A 74 11.09 -18.24 2.56
C LYS A 74 11.28 -16.94 3.32
N ASP A 75 10.29 -16.04 3.27
CA ASP A 75 10.34 -14.74 3.92
C ASP A 75 9.00 -14.44 4.62
N PRO A 76 8.83 -14.88 5.90
CA PRO A 76 7.58 -14.70 6.63
C PRO A 76 7.17 -13.23 6.80
N LEU A 77 8.16 -12.33 6.93
CA LEU A 77 7.91 -10.91 7.11
C LEU A 77 7.39 -10.27 5.81
N LEU A 78 7.89 -10.71 4.64
CA LEU A 78 7.32 -10.32 3.35
C LEU A 78 5.86 -10.74 3.24
N LEU A 79 5.53 -11.98 3.65
CA LEU A 79 4.15 -12.45 3.64
C LEU A 79 3.26 -11.60 4.56
N ILE A 80 3.73 -11.27 5.78
CA ILE A 80 3.01 -10.38 6.71
C ILE A 80 2.75 -9.02 6.07
N LEU A 81 3.75 -8.41 5.42
CA LEU A 81 3.58 -7.11 4.77
C LEU A 81 2.56 -7.19 3.62
N VAL A 82 2.57 -8.27 2.84
CA VAL A 82 1.61 -8.49 1.76
C VAL A 82 0.20 -8.72 2.31
N ILE A 83 0.05 -9.43 3.43
CA ILE A 83 -1.24 -9.57 4.12
C ILE A 83 -1.71 -8.22 4.66
N LEU A 84 -0.83 -7.43 5.28
CA LEU A 84 -1.16 -6.07 5.75
C LEU A 84 -1.62 -5.17 4.61
N LEU A 85 -0.93 -5.23 3.45
CA LEU A 85 -1.37 -4.55 2.24
C LEU A 85 -2.76 -5.05 1.80
N GLY A 86 -2.96 -6.36 1.82
CA GLY A 86 -4.22 -7.01 1.52
C GLY A 86 -5.39 -6.55 2.38
N VAL A 87 -5.19 -6.53 3.71
CA VAL A 87 -6.20 -6.10 4.70
C VAL A 87 -6.42 -4.59 4.64
N SER A 88 -5.39 -3.81 4.29
CA SER A 88 -5.53 -2.37 4.10
C SER A 88 -6.42 -2.03 2.89
N GLY A 89 -6.48 -2.90 1.88
CA GLY A 89 -7.27 -2.67 0.68
C GLY A 89 -8.69 -3.22 0.74
N LEU A 90 -9.67 -2.31 0.69
CA LEU A 90 -11.11 -2.59 0.59
C LEU A 90 -11.53 -3.47 -0.61
N LEU A 91 -10.65 -3.71 -1.60
CA LEU A 91 -11.03 -4.25 -2.92
C LEU A 91 -10.33 -5.59 -3.29
N GLY A 92 -9.86 -6.33 -2.28
CA GLY A 92 -9.37 -7.70 -2.45
C GLY A 92 -7.89 -7.80 -2.83
N LEU A 93 -7.25 -8.86 -2.30
CA LEU A 93 -5.80 -9.05 -2.32
C LEU A 93 -5.18 -9.02 -3.74
N LEU A 94 -5.88 -9.58 -4.73
CA LEU A 94 -5.31 -9.82 -6.07
C LEU A 94 -5.01 -8.53 -6.85
N VAL A 95 -5.90 -7.54 -6.79
CA VAL A 95 -5.70 -6.25 -7.48
C VAL A 95 -4.51 -5.50 -6.89
N LEU A 96 -4.29 -5.65 -5.59
CA LEU A 96 -3.21 -5.00 -4.85
C LEU A 96 -1.84 -5.66 -5.10
N LEU A 97 -1.80 -6.86 -5.67
CA LEU A 97 -0.53 -7.51 -6.07
C LEU A 97 -0.07 -7.05 -7.47
N VAL A 98 -0.97 -6.47 -8.28
CA VAL A 98 -0.67 -6.05 -9.66
C VAL A 98 0.58 -5.15 -9.74
N PRO A 99 0.75 -4.11 -8.90
CA PRO A 99 1.95 -3.26 -8.91
C PRO A 99 3.25 -4.06 -8.71
N LEU A 100 3.23 -5.13 -7.91
CA LEU A 100 4.42 -5.94 -7.62
C LEU A 100 4.87 -6.80 -8.81
N VAL A 101 3.95 -7.11 -9.73
CA VAL A 101 4.18 -8.04 -10.84
C VAL A 101 4.39 -7.34 -12.18
N ILE A 102 3.78 -6.16 -12.37
CA ILE A 102 3.94 -5.36 -13.60
C ILE A 102 5.39 -4.94 -13.78
N PHE A 103 6.03 -4.44 -12.73
CA PHE A 103 7.45 -4.09 -12.77
C PHE A 103 8.29 -5.33 -12.50
N LYS A 104 9.42 -5.44 -13.20
CA LYS A 104 10.36 -6.53 -12.96
C LYS A 104 11.31 -6.15 -11.82
N ALA A 105 11.52 -7.06 -10.87
CA ALA A 105 12.32 -6.82 -9.67
C ALA A 105 13.80 -6.46 -9.96
N TYR A 106 14.32 -6.84 -11.13
CA TYR A 106 15.68 -6.49 -11.57
C TYR A 106 15.81 -5.05 -12.11
N GLN A 107 14.70 -4.34 -12.34
CA GLN A 107 14.76 -2.97 -12.86
C GLN A 107 15.29 -2.00 -11.81
N PRO A 108 16.03 -0.94 -12.23
CA PRO A 108 16.44 0.11 -11.32
C PRO A 108 15.21 0.82 -10.75
N ALA A 109 15.32 1.19 -9.47
CA ALA A 109 14.26 1.85 -8.70
C ALA A 109 12.93 1.07 -8.70
N TYR A 110 12.98 -0.28 -8.74
CA TYR A 110 11.79 -1.13 -8.64
C TYR A 110 10.93 -0.77 -7.43
N ASP A 111 11.55 -0.56 -6.27
CA ASP A 111 10.88 -0.15 -5.04
C ASP A 111 10.07 1.14 -5.20
N LEU A 112 10.67 2.17 -5.79
CA LEU A 112 9.99 3.44 -6.03
C LEU A 112 8.87 3.31 -7.09
N LYS A 113 9.12 2.59 -8.18
CA LYS A 113 8.11 2.39 -9.24
C LYS A 113 6.87 1.68 -8.70
N VAL A 114 7.08 0.61 -7.93
CA VAL A 114 5.98 -0.11 -7.27
C VAL A 114 5.26 0.80 -6.27
N ALA A 115 5.99 1.55 -5.45
CA ALA A 115 5.38 2.45 -4.45
C ALA A 115 4.49 3.52 -5.10
N VAL A 116 4.98 4.20 -6.14
CA VAL A 116 4.23 5.23 -6.86
C VAL A 116 3.03 4.63 -7.59
N PHE A 117 3.24 3.57 -8.37
CA PHE A 117 2.17 2.97 -9.15
C PHE A 117 1.10 2.32 -8.26
N GLY A 118 1.52 1.60 -7.21
CA GLY A 118 0.60 0.96 -6.27
C GLY A 118 -0.25 1.97 -5.50
N SER A 119 0.35 3.09 -5.07
CA SER A 119 -0.40 4.18 -4.44
C SER A 119 -1.35 4.87 -5.41
N GLY A 120 -0.91 5.09 -6.66
CA GLY A 120 -1.74 5.68 -7.70
C GLY A 120 -2.93 4.79 -8.10
N LEU A 121 -2.69 3.48 -8.27
CA LEU A 121 -3.75 2.50 -8.52
C LEU A 121 -4.78 2.52 -7.39
N LEU A 122 -4.32 2.52 -6.15
CA LEU A 122 -5.17 2.52 -4.97
C LEU A 122 -5.94 3.84 -4.80
N LEU A 123 -5.34 4.98 -5.15
CA LEU A 123 -6.06 6.25 -5.26
C LEU A 123 -7.19 6.19 -6.29
N LEU A 124 -6.92 5.65 -7.48
CA LEU A 124 -7.93 5.49 -8.53
C LEU A 124 -9.08 4.58 -8.07
N LEU A 125 -8.75 3.47 -7.41
CA LEU A 125 -9.72 2.55 -6.86
C LEU A 125 -10.57 3.21 -5.76
N LEU A 126 -9.96 4.02 -4.90
CA LEU A 126 -10.67 4.76 -3.85
C LEU A 126 -11.61 5.81 -4.46
N LEU A 127 -11.14 6.56 -5.46
CA LEU A 127 -11.97 7.53 -6.18
C LEU A 127 -13.12 6.85 -6.93
N PHE A 128 -12.88 5.69 -7.53
CA PHE A 128 -13.92 4.89 -8.16
C PHE A 128 -14.94 4.41 -7.13
N PHE A 129 -14.49 3.93 -5.97
CA PHE A 129 -15.39 3.51 -4.89
C PHE A 129 -16.32 4.65 -4.46
N PHE A 130 -15.77 5.82 -4.11
CA PHE A 130 -16.58 6.96 -3.66
C PHE A 130 -17.45 7.56 -4.77
N LYS A 131 -17.01 7.58 -6.03
CA LYS A 131 -17.79 8.22 -7.11
C LYS A 131 -18.80 7.30 -7.79
N VAL A 132 -18.56 5.99 -7.79
CA VAL A 132 -19.35 5.03 -8.59
C VAL A 132 -20.11 4.05 -7.71
N LEU A 133 -19.43 3.43 -6.74
CA LEU A 133 -20.06 2.41 -5.90
C LEU A 133 -20.85 3.01 -4.74
N TRP A 134 -20.38 4.13 -4.21
CA TRP A 134 -21.00 4.80 -3.07
C TRP A 134 -21.11 6.33 -3.25
N PRO A 135 -21.80 6.81 -4.29
CA PRO A 135 -21.87 8.23 -4.63
C PRO A 135 -22.61 9.09 -3.60
N SER A 136 -23.26 8.48 -2.62
CA SER A 136 -23.96 9.17 -1.53
C SER A 136 -23.05 9.62 -0.39
N LEU A 137 -21.75 9.27 -0.43
CA LEU A 137 -20.72 9.73 0.51
C LEU A 137 -19.96 10.96 -0.03
#